data_AF-A0A8S8ZCR4-F1
#
_entry.id   AF-A0A8S8ZCR4-F1
#
_cell.length_a   1.000
_cell.length_b   1.000
_cell.length_c   1.000
_cell.angle_alpha   90.00
_cell.angle_beta   90.00
_cell.angle_gamma   90.00
#
_symmetry.space_group_name_H-M   'P 1'
#
loop_
_entity.id
_entity.type
_entity.pdbx_description
1 polymer ?
#
loop_
_entity_poly.entity_id
_entity_poly.type
_entity_poly.pdbx_seq_one_letter_code
_entity_poly.pdbx_strand_id
1 'polypeptide(L)'
;MREQSSSFDVARIVRELSELVGARARKAYQPHYEQVVLRLNRKGVPSTDLVIVRGRRVYTSQRDRPMPSKPSQFAMVLRKHLNNSRLVAVEQFGFDRVIQLTFEHGGGRLRLVIELFRDGNVLLLDDSGVIIQPLTHAKYASRSLKKGVAYAPPPETVDPREMDRSALDALLDGSDHDLIRTLAARANFGRIYGSTACSIAGLEEKIDADSLDSDQRDSLEGGPPIDADRAVGR
;
A
#
# COMPACT_ATOMS: atom_id res chain seq x y z
N MET A 1 11.97 10.53 8.95
CA MET A 1 11.16 9.37 8.49
C MET A 1 9.85 9.91 7.97
N ARG A 2 9.48 9.64 6.71
CA ARG A 2 8.26 10.19 6.07
C ARG A 2 7.00 9.88 6.90
N GLU A 3 6.05 10.81 6.95
CA GLU A 3 4.80 10.62 7.72
C GLU A 3 3.84 9.60 7.08
N GLN A 4 3.85 9.48 5.75
CA GLN A 4 2.98 8.56 4.99
C GLN A 4 3.76 7.94 3.81
N SER A 5 3.54 6.66 3.55
CA SER A 5 4.05 5.96 2.37
C SER A 5 3.30 6.40 1.11
N SER A 6 4.00 6.61 -0.01
CA SER A 6 3.40 6.76 -1.35
C SER A 6 2.99 5.41 -1.95
N SER A 7 2.24 5.39 -3.05
CA SER A 7 1.91 4.15 -3.77
C SER A 7 3.15 3.41 -4.28
N PHE A 8 4.20 4.13 -4.67
CA PHE A 8 5.51 3.56 -5.01
C PHE A 8 6.21 2.94 -3.79
N ASP A 9 6.19 3.63 -2.64
CA ASP A 9 6.73 3.08 -1.40
C ASP A 9 5.98 1.79 -1.02
N VAL A 10 4.65 1.77 -1.20
CA VAL A 10 3.81 0.58 -0.97
C VAL A 10 4.19 -0.55 -1.91
N ALA A 11 4.39 -0.30 -3.21
CA ALA A 11 4.85 -1.31 -4.15
C ALA A 11 6.18 -1.96 -3.70
N ARG A 12 7.13 -1.14 -3.20
CA ARG A 12 8.40 -1.66 -2.66
C ARG A 12 8.19 -2.47 -1.38
N ILE A 13 7.37 -1.98 -0.46
CA ILE A 13 7.02 -2.68 0.78
C ILE A 13 6.36 -4.02 0.48
N VAL A 14 5.43 -4.08 -0.47
CA VAL A 14 4.76 -5.31 -0.90
C VAL A 14 5.79 -6.33 -1.38
N ARG A 15 6.76 -5.93 -2.22
CA ARG A 15 7.85 -6.82 -2.65
C ARG A 15 8.64 -7.38 -1.46
N GLU A 16 9.00 -6.55 -0.48
CA GLU A 16 9.74 -6.99 0.70
C GLU A 16 8.92 -7.91 1.60
N LEU A 17 7.63 -7.60 1.80
CA LEU A 17 6.72 -8.44 2.58
C LEU A 17 6.41 -9.77 1.87
N SER A 18 6.47 -9.83 0.55
CA SER A 18 6.30 -11.08 -0.22
C SER A 18 7.36 -12.13 0.11
N GLU A 19 8.54 -11.75 0.61
CA GLU A 19 9.53 -12.70 1.14
C GLU A 19 9.02 -13.48 2.36
N LEU A 20 7.98 -12.98 3.04
CA LEU A 20 7.33 -13.64 4.17
C LEU A 20 6.27 -14.65 3.73
N VAL A 21 5.95 -14.78 2.44
CA VAL A 21 5.03 -15.82 1.95
C VAL A 21 5.51 -17.20 2.41
N GLY A 22 4.58 -17.99 2.93
CA GLY A 22 4.86 -19.25 3.62
C GLY A 22 5.03 -19.14 5.13
N ALA A 23 5.20 -17.93 5.69
CA ALA A 23 5.18 -17.71 7.12
C ALA A 23 3.80 -18.03 7.72
N ARG A 24 3.78 -18.49 8.97
CA ARG A 24 2.55 -18.70 9.73
C ARG A 24 2.32 -17.56 10.71
N ALA A 25 1.10 -17.04 10.76
CA ALA A 25 0.68 -16.11 11.80
C ALA A 25 0.59 -16.84 13.15
N ARG A 26 1.31 -16.36 14.16
CA ARG A 26 1.41 -17.01 15.48
C ARG A 26 0.71 -16.25 16.57
N LYS A 27 0.94 -14.94 16.62
CA LYS A 27 0.39 -14.07 17.67
C LYS A 27 -0.01 -12.75 17.05
N ALA A 28 -1.10 -12.17 17.56
CA ALA A 28 -1.50 -10.81 17.23
C ALA A 28 -1.58 -9.97 18.50
N TYR A 29 -1.17 -8.72 18.41
CA TYR A 29 -1.16 -7.76 19.50
C TYR A 29 -1.64 -6.40 19.03
N GLN A 30 -2.11 -5.58 19.97
CA GLN A 30 -2.42 -4.17 19.74
C GLN A 30 -1.80 -3.36 20.90
N PRO A 31 -0.48 -3.07 20.85
CA PRO A 31 0.20 -2.33 21.93
C PRO A 31 -0.26 -0.87 22.05
N HIS A 32 -0.87 -0.32 21.01
CA HIS A 32 -1.43 1.03 20.98
C HIS A 32 -2.71 1.04 20.13
N TYR A 33 -3.64 1.96 20.35
CA TYR A 33 -4.94 1.95 19.67
C TYR A 33 -4.82 1.99 18.13
N GLU A 34 -3.76 2.63 17.61
CA GLU A 34 -3.46 2.68 16.16
C GLU A 34 -2.46 1.63 15.67
N GLN A 35 -1.90 0.80 16.57
CA GLN A 35 -0.81 -0.10 16.24
C GLN A 35 -1.22 -1.55 16.38
N VAL A 36 -1.14 -2.32 15.29
CA VAL A 36 -1.34 -3.76 15.28
C VAL A 36 0.00 -4.43 15.02
N VAL A 37 0.28 -5.51 15.75
CA VAL A 37 1.48 -6.32 15.53
C VAL A 37 1.06 -7.75 15.26
N LEU A 38 1.46 -8.28 14.11
CA LEU A 38 1.27 -9.67 13.74
C LEU A 38 2.63 -10.37 13.73
N ARG A 39 2.81 -11.34 14.63
CA ARG A 39 4.01 -12.17 14.68
C ARG A 39 3.92 -13.28 13.64
N LEU A 40 4.83 -13.23 12.67
CA LEU A 40 4.95 -14.18 11.57
C LEU A 40 6.16 -15.10 11.82
N ASN A 41 5.99 -16.39 11.56
CA ASN A 41 7.03 -17.38 11.77
C ASN A 41 7.26 -18.22 10.51
N ARG A 42 8.49 -18.20 9.99
CA ARG A 42 8.96 -19.09 8.92
C ARG A 42 9.70 -20.27 9.55
N LYS A 43 9.59 -21.46 8.96
CA LYS A 43 10.30 -22.66 9.45
C LYS A 43 11.81 -22.41 9.37
N GLY A 44 12.53 -22.67 10.45
CA GLY A 44 13.99 -22.53 10.49
C GLY A 44 14.52 -21.09 10.65
N VAL A 45 13.63 -20.09 10.79
CA VAL A 45 14.02 -18.67 10.96
C VAL A 45 13.35 -18.11 12.22
N PRO A 46 14.00 -17.20 12.98
CA PRO A 46 13.36 -16.47 14.06
C PRO A 46 12.05 -15.81 13.62
N SER A 47 11.10 -15.71 14.55
CA SER A 47 9.83 -15.04 14.27
C SER A 47 10.07 -13.55 14.04
N THR A 48 9.37 -12.98 13.06
CA THR A 48 9.43 -11.55 12.73
C THR A 48 8.10 -10.89 13.07
N ASP A 49 8.15 -9.72 13.69
CA ASP A 49 6.96 -8.93 13.96
C ASP A 49 6.65 -8.02 12.78
N LEU A 50 5.50 -8.21 12.14
CA LEU A 50 4.91 -7.25 11.22
C LEU A 50 4.19 -6.19 12.02
N VAL A 51 4.72 -4.96 12.01
CA VAL A 51 4.18 -3.83 12.75
C VAL A 51 3.41 -2.92 11.79
N ILE A 52 2.12 -2.78 12.04
CA ILE A 52 1.18 -1.97 11.28
C ILE A 52 0.80 -0.77 12.13
N VAL A 53 1.05 0.43 11.62
CA VAL A 53 0.56 1.68 12.21
C VAL A 53 -0.52 2.21 11.27
N ARG A 54 -1.77 2.15 11.73
CA ARG A 54 -2.97 2.55 10.98
C ARG A 54 -2.74 3.89 10.26
N GLY A 55 -3.03 3.88 8.96
CA GLY A 55 -3.00 5.07 8.10
C GLY A 55 -1.62 5.70 7.84
N ARG A 56 -0.53 5.06 8.28
CA ARG A 56 0.81 5.67 8.23
C ARG A 56 1.86 4.78 7.59
N ARG A 57 2.13 3.61 8.19
CA ARG A 57 3.25 2.75 7.77
C ARG A 57 3.09 1.30 8.20
N VAL A 58 3.78 0.43 7.49
CA VAL A 58 3.99 -0.97 7.89
C VAL A 58 5.48 -1.30 7.77
N TYR A 59 6.00 -2.13 8.68
CA TYR A 59 7.40 -2.57 8.65
C TYR A 59 7.60 -3.85 9.46
N THR A 60 8.68 -4.56 9.18
CA THR A 60 9.11 -5.73 9.96
C THR A 60 10.05 -5.33 11.09
N SER A 61 9.98 -6.01 12.23
CA SER A 61 10.89 -5.78 13.37
C SER A 61 11.29 -7.09 14.03
N GLN A 62 12.55 -7.16 14.46
CA GLN A 62 13.09 -8.22 15.32
C GLN A 62 13.26 -7.74 16.78
N ARG A 63 12.91 -6.49 17.06
CA ARG A 63 13.11 -5.88 18.37
C ARG A 63 12.15 -6.49 19.38
N ASP A 64 12.67 -6.92 20.53
CA ASP A 64 11.81 -7.30 21.64
C ASP A 64 11.10 -6.06 22.20
N ARG A 65 9.79 -6.19 22.44
CA ARG A 65 8.93 -5.11 22.94
C ARG A 65 7.96 -5.69 23.96
N PRO A 66 7.70 -4.98 25.07
CA PRO A 66 6.68 -5.40 26.00
C PRO A 66 5.32 -5.38 25.28
N MET A 67 4.74 -6.56 25.11
CA MET A 67 3.41 -6.71 24.53
C MET A 67 2.35 -6.67 25.65
N PRO A 68 1.18 -6.06 25.41
CA PRO A 68 0.13 -6.00 26.42
C PRO A 68 -0.32 -7.42 26.82
N SER A 69 -0.45 -7.64 28.12
CA SER A 69 -0.89 -8.93 28.68
C SER A 69 -2.35 -9.22 28.37
N LYS A 70 -3.21 -8.19 28.42
CA LYS A 70 -4.63 -8.26 28.03
C LYS A 70 -4.78 -7.89 26.56
N PRO A 71 -5.21 -8.82 25.68
CA PRO A 71 -5.42 -8.50 24.27
C PRO A 71 -6.65 -7.60 24.09
N SER A 72 -6.56 -6.66 23.15
CA SER A 72 -7.71 -5.89 22.70
C SER A 72 -8.72 -6.77 21.93
N GLN A 73 -9.93 -6.26 21.72
CA GLN A 73 -10.96 -6.95 20.92
C GLN A 73 -10.46 -7.28 19.51
N PHE A 74 -9.82 -6.33 18.83
CA PHE A 74 -9.28 -6.55 17.48
C PHE A 74 -8.17 -7.62 17.49
N ALA A 75 -7.24 -7.56 18.46
CA ALA A 75 -6.19 -8.56 18.59
C ALA A 75 -6.76 -9.96 18.88
N MET A 76 -7.83 -10.06 19.67
CA MET A 76 -8.53 -11.33 19.92
C MET A 76 -9.18 -11.89 18.64
N VAL A 77 -9.80 -11.04 17.82
CA VAL A 77 -10.37 -11.47 16.53
C VAL A 77 -9.26 -11.98 15.61
N LEU A 78 -8.16 -11.24 15.47
CA LEU A 78 -7.02 -11.71 14.67
C LEU A 78 -6.46 -13.04 15.20
N ARG A 79 -6.35 -13.23 16.51
CA ARG A 79 -5.93 -14.51 17.10
C ARG A 79 -6.92 -15.64 16.79
N LYS A 80 -8.22 -15.39 16.90
CA LYS A 80 -9.25 -16.40 16.62
C LYS A 80 -9.19 -16.88 15.17
N HIS A 81 -8.98 -15.96 14.23
CA HIS A 81 -9.09 -16.25 12.80
C HIS A 81 -7.76 -16.57 12.12
N LEU A 82 -6.68 -15.84 12.42
CA LEU A 82 -5.39 -15.99 11.73
C LEU A 82 -4.42 -16.96 12.43
N ASN A 83 -4.70 -17.43 13.64
CA ASN A 83 -3.74 -18.27 14.35
C ASN A 83 -3.39 -19.53 13.56
N ASN A 84 -2.10 -19.75 13.37
CA ASN A 84 -1.49 -20.83 12.57
C ASN A 84 -1.87 -20.81 11.07
N SER A 85 -2.54 -19.76 10.58
CA SER A 85 -2.81 -19.58 9.15
C SER A 85 -1.52 -19.25 8.42
N ARG A 86 -1.36 -19.76 7.20
CA ARG A 86 -0.20 -19.54 6.33
C ARG A 86 -0.43 -18.30 5.48
N LEU A 87 0.51 -17.36 5.47
CA LEU A 87 0.53 -16.26 4.51
C LEU A 87 0.81 -16.84 3.12
N VAL A 88 -0.09 -16.63 2.17
CA VAL A 88 0.00 -17.19 0.81
C VAL A 88 0.16 -16.12 -0.27
N ALA A 89 -0.27 -14.87 -0.01
CA ALA A 89 -0.04 -13.76 -0.94
C ALA A 89 0.11 -12.43 -0.19
N VAL A 90 0.87 -11.52 -0.78
CA VAL A 90 0.99 -10.11 -0.38
C VAL A 90 0.86 -9.28 -1.64
N GLU A 91 -0.15 -8.42 -1.68
CA GLU A 91 -0.55 -7.72 -2.90
C GLU A 91 -0.81 -6.24 -2.59
N GLN A 92 -0.52 -5.38 -3.56
CA GLN A 92 -1.02 -4.01 -3.58
C GLN A 92 -2.38 -4.00 -4.26
N PHE A 93 -3.35 -3.29 -3.70
CA PHE A 93 -4.63 -3.08 -4.40
C PHE A 93 -4.46 -1.98 -5.44
N GLY A 94 -4.51 -2.34 -6.74
CA GLY A 94 -4.22 -1.41 -7.84
C GLY A 94 -2.87 -0.73 -7.68
N PHE A 95 -2.84 0.59 -7.91
CA PHE A 95 -1.73 1.47 -7.55
C PHE A 95 -2.09 2.44 -6.43
N ASP A 96 -2.77 1.94 -5.41
CA ASP A 96 -3.13 2.71 -4.22
C ASP A 96 -2.28 2.31 -3.01
N ARG A 97 -2.39 3.08 -1.93
CA ARG A 97 -1.72 2.88 -0.66
C ARG A 97 -2.44 1.85 0.20
N VAL A 98 -2.79 0.71 -0.40
CA VAL A 98 -3.54 -0.38 0.24
C VAL A 98 -2.80 -1.69 0.02
N ILE A 99 -2.47 -2.36 1.12
CA ILE A 99 -1.81 -3.68 1.13
C ILE A 99 -2.83 -4.73 1.54
N GLN A 100 -2.92 -5.81 0.78
CA GLN A 100 -3.68 -7.01 1.12
C GLN A 100 -2.72 -8.16 1.45
N LEU A 101 -2.89 -8.75 2.63
CA LEU A 101 -2.23 -9.99 3.01
C LEU A 101 -3.26 -11.13 3.00
N THR A 102 -3.05 -12.14 2.17
CA THR A 102 -3.95 -13.30 2.08
C THR A 102 -3.39 -14.45 2.90
N PHE A 103 -4.17 -14.92 3.86
CA PHE A 103 -3.86 -16.05 4.71
C PHE A 103 -4.76 -17.24 4.38
N GLU A 104 -4.22 -18.44 4.45
CA GLU A 104 -4.96 -19.69 4.22
C GLU A 104 -4.88 -20.59 5.46
N HIS A 105 -6.00 -21.22 5.78
CA HIS A 105 -6.09 -22.28 6.77
C HIS A 105 -7.04 -23.39 6.28
N GLY A 106 -7.14 -24.49 7.05
CA GLY A 106 -7.96 -25.65 6.65
C GLY A 106 -9.47 -25.39 6.48
N GLY A 107 -9.94 -24.17 6.74
CA GLY A 107 -11.34 -23.76 6.56
C GLY A 107 -11.56 -22.65 5.54
N GLY A 108 -10.53 -22.27 4.77
CA GLY A 108 -10.64 -21.25 3.72
C GLY A 108 -9.56 -20.17 3.80
N ARG A 109 -9.84 -19.05 3.12
CA ARG A 109 -8.95 -17.89 3.06
C ARG A 109 -9.48 -16.71 3.87
N LEU A 110 -8.56 -15.93 4.39
CA LEU A 110 -8.80 -14.71 5.14
C LEU A 110 -7.89 -13.62 4.57
N ARG A 111 -8.37 -12.39 4.52
CA ARG A 111 -7.59 -11.25 3.99
C ARG A 111 -7.42 -10.20 5.07
N LEU A 112 -6.19 -9.79 5.32
CA LEU A 112 -5.88 -8.63 6.18
C LEU A 112 -5.55 -7.46 5.27
N VAL A 113 -6.46 -6.48 5.19
CA VAL A 113 -6.28 -5.26 4.40
C VAL A 113 -5.73 -4.15 5.29
N ILE A 114 -4.73 -3.43 4.78
CA ILE A 114 -4.02 -2.36 5.47
C ILE A 114 -4.01 -1.13 4.58
N GLU A 115 -4.73 -0.09 4.98
CA GLU A 115 -4.78 1.18 4.27
C GLU A 115 -3.80 2.19 4.91
N LEU A 116 -2.90 2.73 4.09
CA LEU A 116 -1.74 3.55 4.49
C LEU A 116 -1.89 5.02 4.08
N PHE A 117 -3.08 5.59 4.27
CA PHE A 117 -3.39 7.01 4.14
C PHE A 117 -4.00 7.55 5.44
N ARG A 118 -4.02 8.87 5.65
CA ARG A 118 -4.38 9.53 6.93
C ARG A 118 -5.55 8.89 7.70
N ASP A 119 -6.66 8.63 7.04
CA ASP A 119 -7.87 8.05 7.65
C ASP A 119 -8.05 6.55 7.39
N GLY A 120 -7.02 5.89 6.86
CA GLY A 120 -7.00 4.48 6.50
C GLY A 120 -7.17 3.54 7.68
N ASN A 121 -7.53 2.30 7.41
CA ASN A 121 -7.88 1.30 8.41
C ASN A 121 -7.02 0.02 8.32
N VAL A 122 -7.25 -0.87 9.29
CA VAL A 122 -6.80 -2.27 9.22
C VAL A 122 -8.03 -3.16 9.36
N LEU A 123 -8.25 -4.05 8.39
CA LEU A 123 -9.50 -4.79 8.24
C LEU A 123 -9.20 -6.27 8.09
N LEU A 124 -9.88 -7.10 8.87
CA LEU A 124 -9.92 -8.54 8.61
C LEU A 124 -11.18 -8.85 7.80
N LEU A 125 -11.00 -9.51 6.67
CA LEU A 125 -12.05 -9.94 5.76
C LEU A 125 -12.12 -11.47 5.68
N ASP A 126 -13.30 -12.00 5.42
CA ASP A 126 -13.49 -13.39 5.00
C ASP A 126 -13.21 -13.59 3.49
N ASP A 127 -13.37 -14.82 3.02
CA ASP A 127 -13.08 -15.17 1.62
C ASP A 127 -14.06 -14.53 0.62
N SER A 128 -15.26 -14.15 1.06
CA SER A 128 -16.22 -13.41 0.25
C SER A 128 -15.93 -11.90 0.20
N GLY A 129 -14.88 -11.43 0.89
CA GLY A 129 -14.56 -10.02 1.00
C GLY A 129 -15.44 -9.26 1.99
N VAL A 130 -16.19 -9.96 2.86
CA VAL A 130 -16.99 -9.33 3.90
C VAL A 130 -16.12 -9.04 5.13
N ILE A 131 -16.28 -7.85 5.69
CA ILE A 131 -15.52 -7.38 6.85
C ILE A 131 -15.94 -8.21 8.08
N ILE A 132 -15.03 -9.05 8.56
CA ILE A 132 -15.17 -9.74 9.85
C ILE A 132 -15.04 -8.73 10.97
N GLN A 133 -14.02 -7.87 10.91
CA GLN A 133 -13.79 -6.84 11.91
C GLN A 133 -12.88 -5.74 11.33
N PRO A 134 -13.27 -4.45 11.43
CA PRO A 134 -12.34 -3.34 11.29
C PRO A 134 -11.62 -3.03 12.60
N LEU A 135 -10.41 -2.49 12.52
CA LEU A 135 -9.71 -1.92 13.68
C LEU A 135 -10.49 -0.73 14.25
N THR A 136 -11.09 0.08 13.38
CA THR A 136 -11.97 1.19 13.77
C THR A 136 -13.20 1.21 12.87
N HIS A 137 -14.40 1.29 13.43
CA HIS A 137 -15.60 1.51 12.61
C HIS A 137 -15.54 2.91 11.98
N ALA A 138 -15.72 2.99 10.67
CA ALA A 138 -15.62 4.26 9.94
C ALA A 138 -16.73 4.39 8.89
N LYS A 139 -17.15 5.62 8.64
CA LYS A 139 -18.08 5.97 7.56
C LYS A 139 -17.44 7.09 6.74
N TYR A 140 -17.20 6.81 5.47
CA TYR A 140 -16.74 7.78 4.48
C TYR A 140 -17.92 8.17 3.58
N ALA A 141 -17.70 9.14 2.68
CA ALA A 141 -18.72 9.57 1.73
C ALA A 141 -19.20 8.41 0.83
N SER A 142 -18.28 7.58 0.32
CA SER A 142 -18.59 6.51 -0.65
C SER A 142 -18.71 5.11 -0.05
N ARG A 143 -18.28 4.88 1.21
CA ARG A 143 -18.22 3.54 1.79
C ARG A 143 -18.30 3.53 3.32
N SER A 144 -18.69 2.38 3.89
CA SER A 144 -18.71 2.16 5.34
C SER A 144 -17.88 0.94 5.71
N LEU A 145 -16.99 1.11 6.68
CA LEU A 145 -16.16 0.04 7.24
C LEU A 145 -16.77 -0.39 8.57
N LYS A 146 -17.64 -1.40 8.54
CA LYS A 146 -18.24 -2.02 9.71
C LYS A 146 -18.33 -3.54 9.52
N LYS A 147 -18.35 -4.27 10.62
CA LYS A 147 -18.54 -5.72 10.62
C LYS A 147 -19.80 -6.12 9.82
N GLY A 148 -19.67 -7.16 9.00
CA GLY A 148 -20.73 -7.74 8.18
C GLY A 148 -21.01 -7.01 6.86
N VAL A 149 -20.23 -5.97 6.52
CA VAL A 149 -20.36 -5.26 5.24
C VAL A 149 -19.27 -5.73 4.28
N ALA A 150 -19.62 -5.86 3.00
CA ALA A 150 -18.66 -6.12 1.94
C ALA A 150 -17.63 -4.97 1.87
N TYR A 151 -16.35 -5.31 1.88
CA TYR A 151 -15.30 -4.30 1.76
C TYR A 151 -15.30 -3.70 0.35
N ALA A 152 -15.33 -2.38 0.29
CA ALA A 152 -15.06 -1.62 -0.91
C ALA A 152 -13.73 -0.88 -0.73
N PRO A 153 -12.77 -0.97 -1.67
CA PRO A 153 -11.53 -0.20 -1.64
C PRO A 153 -11.82 1.31 -1.74
N PRO A 154 -10.81 2.16 -1.53
CA PRO A 154 -10.89 3.56 -1.95
C PRO A 154 -11.21 3.66 -3.45
N PRO A 155 -11.74 4.81 -3.93
CA PRO A 155 -11.98 5.02 -5.36
C PRO A 155 -10.73 4.73 -6.18
N GLU A 156 -10.91 4.06 -7.32
CA GLU A 156 -9.79 3.73 -8.20
C GLU A 156 -9.09 4.99 -8.69
N THR A 157 -7.77 4.92 -8.70
CA THR A 157 -6.89 5.94 -9.26
C THR A 157 -6.14 5.35 -10.44
N VAL A 158 -5.65 6.22 -11.33
CA VAL A 158 -4.80 5.82 -12.45
C VAL A 158 -3.61 5.00 -11.94
N ASP A 159 -3.32 3.89 -12.63
CA ASP A 159 -2.09 3.12 -12.43
C ASP A 159 -1.06 3.61 -13.47
N PRO A 160 -0.03 4.38 -13.05
CA PRO A 160 0.97 4.89 -13.96
C PRO A 160 1.84 3.79 -14.60
N ARG A 161 1.78 2.54 -14.10
CA ARG A 161 2.53 1.40 -14.68
C ARG A 161 1.87 0.83 -15.93
N GLU A 162 0.56 1.03 -16.05
CA GLU A 162 -0.26 0.54 -17.16
C GLU A 162 -0.66 1.69 -18.11
N MET A 163 -0.11 2.89 -17.90
CA MET A 163 -0.42 4.08 -18.69
C MET A 163 0.39 4.06 -19.99
N ASP A 164 -0.31 4.08 -21.12
CA ASP A 164 0.28 4.26 -22.44
C ASP A 164 0.32 5.74 -22.85
N ARG A 165 0.92 6.02 -24.01
CA ARG A 165 0.99 7.37 -24.55
C ARG A 165 -0.39 8.02 -24.70
N SER A 166 -1.35 7.31 -25.27
CA SER A 166 -2.68 7.88 -25.51
C SER A 166 -3.37 8.29 -24.21
N ALA A 167 -3.21 7.49 -23.15
CA ALA A 167 -3.74 7.79 -21.83
C ALA A 167 -3.00 8.96 -21.17
N LEU A 168 -1.68 9.06 -21.32
CA LEU A 168 -0.90 10.19 -20.85
C LEU A 168 -1.34 11.49 -21.54
N ASP A 169 -1.51 11.47 -22.87
CA ASP A 169 -1.93 12.63 -23.64
C ASP A 169 -3.32 13.12 -23.20
N ALA A 170 -4.29 12.21 -23.09
CA ALA A 170 -5.63 12.54 -22.61
C ALA A 170 -5.62 13.08 -21.17
N LEU A 171 -4.71 12.60 -20.32
CA LEU A 171 -4.57 13.05 -18.94
C LEU A 171 -4.02 14.48 -18.87
N LEU A 172 -3.02 14.79 -19.69
CA LEU A 172 -2.39 16.11 -19.80
C LEU A 172 -3.36 17.13 -20.41
N ASP A 173 -3.95 16.80 -21.57
CA ASP A 173 -4.87 17.68 -22.31
C ASP A 173 -6.11 18.04 -21.51
N GLY A 174 -6.59 17.10 -20.68
CA GLY A 174 -7.76 17.34 -19.86
C GLY A 174 -7.48 18.14 -18.59
N SER A 175 -6.28 18.70 -18.39
CA SER A 175 -5.83 19.27 -17.11
C SER A 175 -5.57 20.77 -17.12
N ASP A 176 -6.37 21.48 -16.32
CA ASP A 176 -6.25 22.93 -16.12
C ASP A 176 -5.20 23.29 -15.04
N HIS A 177 -4.18 22.46 -14.87
CA HIS A 177 -3.20 22.56 -13.80
C HIS A 177 -1.77 22.43 -14.33
N ASP A 178 -0.83 23.00 -13.59
CA ASP A 178 0.59 22.80 -13.86
C ASP A 178 0.99 21.31 -13.89
N LEU A 179 2.07 21.02 -14.62
CA LEU A 179 2.57 19.66 -14.86
C LEU A 179 2.77 18.89 -13.56
N ILE A 180 3.37 19.51 -12.53
CA ILE A 180 3.60 18.82 -11.24
C ILE A 180 2.31 18.43 -10.53
N ARG A 181 1.29 19.29 -10.50
CA ARG A 181 -0.01 18.98 -9.89
C ARG A 181 -0.74 17.91 -10.68
N THR A 182 -0.70 18.01 -12.00
CA THR A 182 -1.30 17.03 -12.92
C THR A 182 -0.69 15.64 -12.69
N LEU A 183 0.64 15.52 -12.72
CA LEU A 183 1.32 14.26 -12.47
C LEU A 183 1.12 13.73 -11.05
N ALA A 184 1.21 14.61 -10.05
CA ALA A 184 1.09 14.21 -8.65
C ALA A 184 -0.31 13.69 -8.30
N ALA A 185 -1.36 14.35 -8.80
CA ALA A 185 -2.74 14.06 -8.41
C ALA A 185 -3.47 13.14 -9.40
N ARG A 186 -3.34 13.38 -10.71
CA ARG A 186 -4.10 12.66 -11.74
C ARG A 186 -3.37 11.41 -12.22
N ALA A 187 -2.06 11.51 -12.45
CA ALA A 187 -1.24 10.36 -12.83
C ALA A 187 -0.77 9.54 -11.61
N ASN A 188 -1.21 9.90 -10.40
CA ASN A 188 -0.98 9.15 -9.17
C ASN A 188 0.52 8.97 -8.81
N PHE A 189 1.38 9.91 -9.25
CA PHE A 189 2.80 9.90 -8.87
C PHE A 189 3.02 10.38 -7.42
N GLY A 190 2.13 11.22 -6.92
CA GLY A 190 2.43 12.06 -5.76
C GLY A 190 3.55 13.07 -6.07
N ARG A 191 3.73 14.03 -5.16
CA ARG A 191 4.60 15.19 -5.42
C ARG A 191 6.07 14.84 -5.70
N ILE A 192 6.63 13.88 -4.98
CA ILE A 192 8.06 13.55 -5.08
C ILE A 192 8.34 12.87 -6.43
N TYR A 193 7.58 11.83 -6.78
CA TYR A 193 7.81 11.11 -8.04
C TYR A 193 7.38 11.95 -9.24
N GLY A 194 6.35 12.79 -9.12
CA GLY A 194 6.01 13.75 -10.17
C GLY A 194 7.15 14.74 -10.44
N SER A 195 7.75 15.29 -9.39
CA SER A 195 8.91 16.20 -9.51
C SER A 195 10.12 15.48 -10.11
N THR A 196 10.35 14.23 -9.72
CA THR A 196 11.40 13.40 -10.32
C THR A 196 11.11 13.12 -11.80
N ALA A 197 9.87 12.83 -12.19
CA ALA A 197 9.50 12.63 -13.59
C ALA A 197 9.76 13.90 -14.43
N CYS A 198 9.36 15.08 -13.95
CA CYS A 198 9.68 16.36 -14.62
C CYS A 198 11.19 16.55 -14.76
N SER A 199 11.95 16.33 -13.69
CA SER A 199 13.41 16.48 -13.70
C SER A 199 14.10 15.51 -14.66
N ILE A 200 13.59 14.28 -14.75
CA ILE A 200 14.10 13.23 -15.62
C ILE A 200 13.82 13.55 -17.09
N ALA A 201 12.64 14.11 -17.38
CA ALA A 201 12.23 14.56 -18.71
C ALA A 201 12.84 15.93 -19.10
N GLY A 202 13.53 16.62 -18.18
CA GLY A 202 14.06 17.96 -18.43
C GLY A 202 13.00 19.06 -18.53
N LEU A 203 11.84 18.87 -17.90
CA LEU A 203 10.69 19.77 -17.97
C LEU A 203 10.56 20.63 -16.71
N GLU A 204 10.09 21.87 -16.88
CA GLU A 204 9.76 22.75 -15.76
C GLU A 204 8.49 22.28 -15.05
N GLU A 205 8.48 22.28 -13.71
CA GLU A 205 7.32 21.77 -12.93
C GLU A 205 6.05 22.61 -13.12
N LYS A 206 6.19 23.90 -13.42
CA LYS A 206 5.11 24.89 -13.42
C LYS A 206 4.54 25.21 -14.80
N ILE A 207 5.00 24.55 -15.85
CA ILE A 207 4.37 24.64 -17.17
C ILE A 207 2.94 24.10 -17.10
N ASP A 208 2.03 24.68 -17.88
CA ASP A 208 0.68 24.17 -17.99
C ASP A 208 0.71 22.78 -18.65
N ALA A 209 -0.02 21.82 -18.08
CA ALA A 209 0.11 20.42 -18.51
C ALA A 209 -0.41 20.19 -19.94
N ASP A 210 -1.40 20.95 -20.37
CA ASP A 210 -1.99 20.89 -21.71
C ASP A 210 -1.13 21.61 -22.77
N SER A 211 -0.15 22.43 -22.37
CA SER A 211 0.70 23.19 -23.28
C SER A 211 1.96 22.44 -23.74
N LEU A 212 2.19 21.21 -23.29
CA LEU A 212 3.36 20.43 -23.69
C LEU A 212 3.29 20.03 -25.17
N ASP A 213 4.40 20.22 -25.89
CA ASP A 213 4.54 19.74 -27.27
C ASP A 213 4.81 18.22 -27.35
N SER A 214 4.89 17.69 -28.58
CA SER A 214 5.11 16.26 -28.81
C SER A 214 6.44 15.75 -28.25
N ASP A 215 7.52 16.52 -28.39
CA ASP A 215 8.86 16.12 -27.96
C ASP A 215 8.96 16.10 -26.42
N GLN A 216 8.30 17.06 -25.77
CA GLN A 216 8.18 17.12 -24.31
C GLN A 216 7.38 15.94 -23.75
N ARG A 217 6.29 15.55 -24.43
CA ARG A 217 5.48 14.38 -24.06
C ARG A 217 6.24 13.07 -24.29
N ASP A 218 6.99 12.96 -25.38
CA ASP A 218 7.89 11.82 -25.65
C ASP A 218 8.94 11.68 -24.54
N SER A 219 9.53 12.81 -24.11
CA SER A 219 10.53 12.83 -23.02
C SER A 219 9.95 12.38 -21.67
N LEU A 220 8.67 12.69 -21.42
CA LEU A 220 7.96 12.30 -20.21
C LEU A 220 7.57 10.81 -20.20
N GLU A 221 7.27 10.25 -21.37
CA GLU A 221 6.94 8.82 -21.55
C GLU A 221 8.18 7.92 -21.47
N GLY A 222 9.24 8.26 -22.22
CA GLY A 222 10.38 7.37 -22.39
C GLY A 222 11.34 7.32 -21.19
N GLY A 223 11.44 8.41 -20.43
CA GLY A 223 12.59 8.65 -19.56
C GLY A 223 13.93 8.59 -20.32
N PRO A 224 15.03 9.14 -19.79
CA PRO A 224 16.36 8.78 -20.26
C PRO A 224 16.56 7.28 -19.98
N PRO A 225 17.34 6.58 -20.82
CA PRO A 225 17.71 5.19 -20.55
C PRO A 225 18.29 5.10 -19.13
N ILE A 226 17.66 4.27 -18.29
CA ILE A 226 18.24 3.93 -17.00
C ILE A 226 19.52 3.16 -17.32
N ASP A 227 20.67 3.84 -17.25
CA ASP A 227 21.97 3.20 -17.27
C ASP A 227 22.02 2.21 -16.09
N ALA A 228 21.71 0.95 -16.38
CA ALA A 228 21.71 -0.15 -15.43
C ALA A 228 23.11 -0.42 -14.83
N ASP A 229 24.13 0.28 -15.31
CA ASP A 229 25.54 0.07 -14.97
C ASP A 229 26.08 0.94 -13.81
N ARG A 230 25.26 1.81 -13.21
CA ARG A 230 25.68 2.60 -12.03
C ARG A 230 25.16 2.09 -10.67
N ALA A 231 24.40 1.00 -10.64
CA ALA A 231 23.88 0.41 -9.40
C ALA A 231 24.74 -0.74 -8.82
N VAL A 232 25.87 -1.08 -9.44
CA VAL A 232 26.88 -2.01 -8.89
C VAL A 232 28.19 -1.26 -8.73
N GLY A 233 28.25 -0.34 -7.77
CA GLY A 233 29.41 0.51 -7.62
C GLY A 233 29.43 1.39 -6.38
N ARG A 234 29.21 0.78 -5.20
CA ARG A 234 29.86 1.05 -3.88
C ARG A 234 29.02 0.53 -2.73
#